data_AF-A0A2V7K3H5-F1
#
_entry.id   AF-A0A2V7K3H5-F1
#
_cell.length_a   1.000
_cell.length_b   1.000
_cell.length_c   1.000
_cell.angle_alpha   90.00
_cell.angle_beta   90.00
_cell.angle_gamma   90.00
#
_symmetry.space_group_name_H-M   'P 1'
#
loop_
_entity.id
_entity.type
_entity.pdbx_description
1 polymer ?
#
loop_
_entity_poly.entity_id
_entity_poly.type
_entity_poly.pdbx_seq_one_letter_code
_entity_poly.pdbx_strand_id
1 'polypeptide(L)'
;MLVSVTLALSATAQARGRAKQRPVAPPASAAVTVGPDSLNNVKFRNLGPSVGGGRVAAVVGVPGDRNTYYVGAAAGGVWKTTDGGDSWEAVFKDQPTASIGALALAPSNPNVVWVGTGEGYPRNDVVDVRGVFMSPDAGKSWQFMGLGDVGQISRIVIDPADPDVVFVAALGHVWAPNAERGVFRTADGGKTWHKVLFVNDTTGVSDLVMVPGNPRLLFAAMWQFVRHPWELVSGGAASGIYRSKDGGLTWERLKDGLPTGLLGR
;
A
#
# COMPACT_ATOMS: atom_id res chain seq x y z
N MET A 1 65.95 41.66 21.00
CA MET A 1 67.43 41.83 21.02
C MET A 1 67.98 40.69 21.88
N LEU A 2 68.77 39.77 21.25
CA LEU A 2 69.89 38.94 21.77
C LEU A 2 69.88 38.50 23.27
N VAL A 3 70.11 37.26 23.75
CA VAL A 3 71.10 36.17 23.48
C VAL A 3 70.62 34.90 24.26
N SER A 4 70.59 33.67 23.70
CA SER A 4 71.55 32.53 23.83
C SER A 4 71.90 32.11 25.28
N VAL A 5 72.00 30.83 25.70
CA VAL A 5 72.92 29.77 25.26
C VAL A 5 72.43 28.37 25.73
N THR A 6 72.68 27.37 24.90
CA THR A 6 72.45 25.91 25.08
C THR A 6 73.66 25.21 25.70
N LEU A 7 73.47 24.14 26.47
CA LEU A 7 74.49 23.09 26.62
C LEU A 7 73.83 21.70 26.63
N ALA A 8 74.37 20.78 25.83
CA ALA A 8 74.01 19.37 25.76
C ALA A 8 75.22 18.54 26.20
N LEU A 9 74.99 17.34 26.76
CA LEU A 9 75.79 16.15 26.43
C LEU A 9 75.09 14.88 26.91
N SER A 10 75.13 13.86 26.06
CA SER A 10 74.53 12.52 26.21
C SER A 10 75.60 11.49 26.55
N ALA A 11 75.24 10.47 27.33
CA ALA A 11 76.07 9.28 27.61
C ALA A 11 75.33 7.99 27.21
N THR A 12 76.02 7.16 26.44
CA THR A 12 75.77 5.74 26.11
C THR A 12 76.26 4.85 27.28
N ALA A 13 75.91 3.58 27.53
CA ALA A 13 75.17 2.50 26.89
C ALA A 13 74.83 1.43 27.98
N GLN A 14 73.93 0.49 27.65
CA GLN A 14 74.10 -0.99 27.68
C GLN A 14 72.82 -1.74 28.02
N ALA A 15 72.45 -2.62 27.09
CA ALA A 15 71.25 -3.43 27.09
C ALA A 15 71.38 -4.67 27.97
N ARG A 16 70.35 -4.95 28.77
CA ARG A 16 70.05 -6.30 29.28
C ARG A 16 68.88 -6.88 28.48
N GLY A 17 69.13 -8.00 27.80
CA GLY A 17 68.13 -8.69 26.97
C GLY A 17 66.95 -9.17 27.80
N ARG A 18 65.76 -8.65 27.49
CA ARG A 18 64.48 -9.19 27.97
C ARG A 18 63.93 -10.08 26.86
N ALA A 19 63.77 -11.37 27.12
CA ALA A 19 63.13 -12.29 26.18
C ALA A 19 61.74 -11.74 25.81
N LYS A 20 61.51 -11.45 24.52
CA LYS A 20 60.21 -11.03 24.02
C LYS A 20 59.24 -12.22 24.15
N GLN A 21 58.33 -12.16 25.12
CA GLN A 21 57.15 -13.04 25.12
C GLN A 21 56.41 -12.80 23.79
N ARG A 22 56.24 -13.85 22.99
CA ARG A 22 55.43 -13.80 21.77
C ARG A 22 53.99 -13.44 22.18
N PRO A 23 53.32 -12.50 21.49
CA PRO A 23 51.91 -12.27 21.70
C PRO A 23 51.15 -13.57 21.44
N VAL A 24 50.33 -14.00 22.39
CA VAL A 24 49.38 -15.10 22.17
C VAL A 24 48.35 -14.57 21.17
N ALA A 25 48.27 -15.20 20.00
CA ALA A 25 47.27 -14.85 19.01
C ALA A 25 45.87 -15.03 19.62
N PRO A 26 44.93 -14.08 19.42
CA PRO A 26 43.55 -14.29 19.85
C PRO A 26 43.02 -15.59 19.20
N PRO A 27 42.19 -16.37 19.91
CA PRO A 27 41.63 -17.60 19.35
C PRO A 27 40.94 -17.24 18.03
N ALA A 28 41.26 -18.00 16.99
CA ALA A 28 40.64 -17.82 15.69
C ALA A 28 39.13 -17.89 15.87
N SER A 29 38.43 -16.82 15.49
CA SER A 29 36.97 -16.83 15.41
C SER A 29 36.59 -17.95 14.46
N ALA A 30 35.96 -19.01 14.98
CA ALA A 30 35.41 -20.06 14.14
C ALA A 30 34.47 -19.37 13.15
N ALA A 31 34.77 -19.49 11.85
CA ALA A 31 33.86 -19.03 10.82
C ALA A 31 32.56 -19.84 10.99
N VAL A 32 31.46 -19.16 11.29
CA VAL A 32 30.14 -19.80 11.32
C VAL A 32 29.88 -20.29 9.90
N THR A 33 29.91 -21.59 9.70
CA THR A 33 29.48 -22.21 8.45
C THR A 33 27.97 -22.07 8.34
N VAL A 34 27.54 -21.01 7.65
CA VAL A 34 26.14 -20.77 7.30
C VAL A 34 25.75 -21.81 6.24
N GLY A 35 25.30 -22.98 6.70
CA GLY A 35 24.65 -23.95 5.82
C GLY A 35 23.34 -23.35 5.25
N PRO A 36 22.83 -23.88 4.12
CA PRO A 36 21.62 -23.38 3.47
C PRO A 36 20.39 -23.28 4.40
N ASP A 37 20.37 -24.08 5.47
CA ASP A 37 19.26 -24.20 6.43
C ASP A 37 19.50 -23.52 7.80
N SER A 38 20.62 -22.80 7.95
CA SER A 38 21.06 -22.25 9.25
C SER A 38 20.09 -21.24 9.89
N LEU A 39 19.09 -20.76 9.14
CA LEU A 39 18.08 -19.81 9.62
C LEU A 39 16.68 -20.43 9.83
N ASN A 40 16.49 -21.72 9.55
CA ASN A 40 15.16 -22.36 9.62
C ASN A 40 14.53 -22.35 11.03
N ASN A 41 15.36 -22.20 12.07
CA ASN A 41 14.90 -22.10 13.46
C ASN A 41 14.80 -20.65 13.99
N VAL A 42 15.10 -19.66 13.16
CA VAL A 42 15.02 -18.25 13.53
C VAL A 42 13.60 -17.74 13.29
N LYS A 43 12.95 -17.25 14.34
CA LYS A 43 11.62 -16.66 14.27
C LYS A 43 11.72 -15.14 14.26
N PHE A 44 11.15 -14.50 13.25
CA PHE A 44 10.93 -13.06 13.29
C PHE A 44 9.95 -12.73 14.41
N ARG A 45 10.28 -11.69 15.19
CA ARG A 45 9.37 -11.12 16.18
C ARG A 45 9.25 -9.62 15.94
N ASN A 46 8.03 -9.11 16.09
CA ASN A 46 7.81 -7.67 16.09
C ASN A 46 8.41 -7.08 17.38
N LEU A 47 9.20 -6.00 17.27
CA LEU A 47 9.80 -5.30 18.41
C LEU A 47 8.96 -4.12 18.91
N GLY A 48 7.79 -3.89 18.31
CA GLY A 48 6.98 -2.70 18.52
C GLY A 48 7.50 -1.49 17.74
N PRO A 49 6.78 -0.36 17.77
CA PRO A 49 7.18 0.82 17.03
C PRO A 49 8.40 1.49 17.70
N SER A 50 9.59 1.33 17.10
CA SER A 50 10.79 2.11 17.47
C SER A 50 10.91 3.43 16.68
N VAL A 51 10.07 3.63 15.65
CA VAL A 51 10.02 4.81 14.77
C VAL A 51 8.57 5.10 14.38
N GLY A 52 8.27 6.35 13.96
CA GLY A 52 6.93 6.82 13.58
C GLY A 52 6.18 5.89 12.62
N GLY A 53 4.87 5.77 12.83
CA GLY A 53 3.99 4.90 12.03
C GLY A 53 3.98 5.22 10.53
N GLY A 54 3.57 4.24 9.73
CA GLY A 54 3.39 4.40 8.28
C GLY A 54 2.04 5.02 7.91
N ARG A 55 1.84 5.26 6.61
CA ARG A 55 0.56 5.74 6.07
C ARG A 55 -0.50 4.64 6.13
N VAL A 56 -1.64 4.95 6.72
CA VAL A 56 -2.87 4.15 6.63
C VAL A 56 -3.72 4.70 5.49
N ALA A 57 -3.98 3.88 4.48
CA ALA A 57 -4.67 4.28 3.26
C ALA A 57 -6.17 3.94 3.30
N ALA A 58 -6.56 2.91 4.05
CA ALA A 58 -7.93 2.42 4.15
C ALA A 58 -8.24 1.97 5.58
N VAL A 59 -9.48 2.21 6.02
CA VAL A 59 -10.01 1.76 7.31
C VAL A 59 -11.46 1.32 7.10
N VAL A 60 -11.82 0.14 7.61
CA VAL A 60 -13.21 -0.35 7.60
C VAL A 60 -13.56 -0.99 8.94
N GLY A 61 -14.73 -0.63 9.49
CA GLY A 61 -15.25 -1.19 10.73
C GLY A 61 -16.38 -2.18 10.48
N VAL A 62 -16.58 -3.11 11.40
CA VAL A 62 -17.68 -4.08 11.35
C VAL A 62 -18.95 -3.44 11.94
N PRO A 63 -20.06 -3.32 11.18
CA PRO A 63 -21.30 -2.76 11.71
C PRO A 63 -21.79 -3.55 12.94
N GLY A 64 -22.11 -2.85 14.02
CA GLY A 64 -22.56 -3.46 15.28
C GLY A 64 -21.44 -3.98 16.20
N ASP A 65 -20.19 -3.98 15.76
CA ASP A 65 -19.03 -4.36 16.57
C ASP A 65 -17.99 -3.24 16.58
N ARG A 66 -17.96 -2.49 17.70
CA ARG A 66 -17.04 -1.36 17.88
C ARG A 66 -15.57 -1.79 18.09
N ASN A 67 -15.32 -3.06 18.39
CA ASN A 67 -13.99 -3.56 18.71
C ASN A 67 -13.29 -4.17 17.50
N THR A 68 -14.05 -4.53 16.46
CA THR A 68 -13.50 -5.16 15.25
C THR A 68 -13.43 -4.20 14.08
N TYR A 69 -12.21 -3.95 13.61
CA TYR A 69 -11.96 -3.16 12.42
C TYR A 69 -10.64 -3.54 11.75
N TYR A 70 -10.52 -3.15 10.48
CA TYR A 70 -9.39 -3.45 9.63
C TYR A 70 -8.74 -2.15 9.16
N VAL A 71 -7.42 -2.17 9.05
CA VAL A 71 -6.64 -1.08 8.46
C VAL A 71 -5.77 -1.62 7.34
N GLY A 72 -5.73 -0.87 6.24
CA GLY A 72 -4.87 -1.12 5.09
C GLY A 72 -3.76 -0.09 5.07
N ALA A 73 -2.51 -0.54 5.22
CA ALA A 73 -1.35 0.32 5.17
C ALA A 73 -0.83 0.45 3.72
N ALA A 74 -0.35 1.65 3.35
CA ALA A 74 0.14 1.93 1.99
C ALA A 74 1.30 1.02 1.55
N ALA A 75 2.05 0.46 2.51
CA ALA A 75 3.17 -0.46 2.28
C ALA A 75 3.32 -1.50 3.41
N GLY A 76 2.23 -1.79 4.14
CA GLY A 76 2.27 -2.60 5.36
C GLY A 76 1.24 -3.72 5.43
N GLY A 77 0.48 -3.96 4.36
CA GLY A 77 -0.56 -5.00 4.31
C GLY A 77 -1.82 -4.60 5.08
N VAL A 78 -2.67 -5.61 5.32
CA VAL A 78 -3.92 -5.47 6.07
C VAL A 78 -3.74 -5.98 7.49
N TRP A 79 -4.20 -5.19 8.45
CA TRP A 79 -4.20 -5.52 9.86
C TRP A 79 -5.63 -5.52 10.38
N LYS A 80 -5.93 -6.43 11.30
CA LYS A 80 -7.22 -6.56 11.96
C LYS A 80 -7.03 -6.45 13.47
N THR A 81 -7.95 -5.76 14.13
CA THR A 81 -8.12 -5.82 15.57
C THR A 81 -9.50 -6.39 15.91
N THR A 82 -9.63 -6.95 17.11
CA THR A 82 -10.91 -7.43 17.69
C THR A 82 -11.10 -6.94 19.13
N ASP A 83 -10.19 -6.10 19.63
CA ASP A 83 -10.14 -5.60 21.00
C ASP A 83 -10.11 -4.06 21.05
N GLY A 84 -10.58 -3.41 20.00
CA GLY A 84 -10.65 -1.94 19.97
C GLY A 84 -9.33 -1.27 19.59
N GLY A 85 -8.33 -2.03 19.14
CA GLY A 85 -7.04 -1.51 18.67
C GLY A 85 -5.89 -1.67 19.67
N ASP A 86 -6.13 -2.36 20.79
CA ASP A 86 -5.10 -2.69 21.78
C ASP A 86 -4.08 -3.68 21.18
N SER A 87 -4.54 -4.62 20.34
CA SER A 87 -3.70 -5.53 19.58
C SER A 87 -4.15 -5.68 18.13
N TRP A 88 -3.20 -6.07 17.27
CA TRP A 88 -3.37 -6.15 15.83
C TRP A 88 -2.75 -7.42 15.24
N GLU A 89 -3.50 -8.08 14.38
CA GLU A 89 -3.06 -9.23 13.60
C GLU A 89 -2.85 -8.84 12.13
N ALA A 90 -1.69 -9.18 11.56
CA ALA A 90 -1.43 -9.04 10.13
C ALA A 90 -2.13 -10.17 9.36
N VAL A 91 -3.31 -9.87 8.82
CA VAL A 91 -4.18 -10.84 8.15
C VAL A 91 -3.86 -11.04 6.66
N PHE A 92 -3.04 -10.17 6.05
CA PHE A 92 -2.69 -10.22 4.62
C PHE A 92 -1.19 -10.47 4.37
N LYS A 93 -0.46 -11.02 5.35
CA LYS A 93 1.00 -11.13 5.36
C LYS A 93 1.58 -12.10 4.31
N ASP A 94 0.80 -13.08 3.87
CA ASP A 94 1.24 -14.15 2.95
C ASP A 94 0.90 -13.86 1.48
N GLN A 95 0.50 -12.62 1.18
CA GLN A 95 0.09 -12.17 -0.16
C GLN A 95 1.24 -11.48 -0.89
N PRO A 96 1.21 -11.42 -2.24
CA PRO A 96 2.36 -10.99 -3.04
C PRO A 96 2.69 -9.49 -2.97
N THR A 97 1.93 -8.69 -2.21
CA THR A 97 2.23 -7.28 -1.99
C THR A 97 1.68 -6.81 -0.64
N ALA A 98 2.35 -5.81 -0.05
CA ALA A 98 1.91 -5.10 1.14
C ALA A 98 1.24 -3.75 0.81
N SER A 99 1.10 -3.41 -0.49
CA SER A 99 0.53 -2.14 -0.95
C SER A 99 -0.99 -2.19 -0.90
N ILE A 100 -1.61 -1.53 0.09
CA ILE A 100 -3.08 -1.50 0.20
C ILE A 100 -3.60 -0.12 -0.17
N GLY A 101 -4.53 -0.06 -1.12
CA GLY A 101 -5.21 1.16 -1.55
C GLY A 101 -6.68 1.23 -1.14
N ALA A 102 -7.35 0.08 -1.02
CA ALA A 102 -8.75 0.02 -0.66
C ALA A 102 -9.08 -1.19 0.21
N LEU A 103 -10.04 -1.00 1.11
CA LEU A 103 -10.71 -2.05 1.87
C LEU A 103 -12.22 -1.83 1.79
N ALA A 104 -12.98 -2.91 1.66
CA ALA A 104 -14.44 -2.88 1.75
C ALA A 104 -14.96 -4.14 2.43
N LEU A 105 -15.98 -4.01 3.27
CA LEU A 105 -16.74 -5.12 3.84
C LEU A 105 -18.10 -5.18 3.17
N ALA A 106 -18.58 -6.38 2.85
CA ALA A 106 -19.94 -6.51 2.34
C ALA A 106 -20.95 -6.13 3.45
N PRO A 107 -21.86 -5.16 3.24
CA PRO A 107 -22.81 -4.76 4.27
C PRO A 107 -23.75 -5.88 4.73
N SER A 108 -24.06 -6.82 3.84
CA SER A 108 -24.88 -8.01 4.11
C SER A 108 -24.12 -9.13 4.84
N ASN A 109 -22.79 -9.14 4.79
CA ASN A 109 -21.95 -10.15 5.44
C ASN A 109 -20.53 -9.60 5.72
N PRO A 110 -20.25 -9.08 6.93
CA PRO A 110 -18.94 -8.52 7.27
C PRO A 110 -17.77 -9.52 7.29
N ASN A 111 -18.01 -10.83 7.11
CA ASN A 111 -16.94 -11.79 6.89
C ASN A 111 -16.33 -11.69 5.48
N VAL A 112 -17.08 -11.14 4.53
CA VAL A 112 -16.60 -10.91 3.16
C VAL A 112 -15.82 -9.60 3.13
N VAL A 113 -14.51 -9.71 3.00
CA VAL A 113 -13.57 -8.57 2.97
C VAL A 113 -12.92 -8.49 1.60
N TRP A 114 -13.02 -7.34 0.95
CA TRP A 114 -12.34 -7.06 -0.31
C TRP A 114 -11.15 -6.13 -0.10
N VAL A 115 -10.05 -6.43 -0.77
CA VAL A 115 -8.79 -5.68 -0.74
C VAL A 115 -8.43 -5.26 -2.15
N GLY A 116 -8.29 -3.95 -2.35
CA GLY A 116 -7.66 -3.39 -3.53
C GLY A 116 -6.19 -3.08 -3.22
N THR A 117 -5.29 -3.72 -3.95
CA THR A 117 -3.86 -3.43 -3.80
C THR A 117 -3.44 -2.19 -4.57
N GLY A 118 -2.29 -1.60 -4.21
CA GLY A 118 -1.78 -0.39 -4.82
C GLY A 118 -2.39 0.88 -4.23
N GLU A 119 -1.63 1.57 -3.39
CA GLU A 119 -2.08 2.80 -2.74
C GLU A 119 -2.69 3.82 -3.74
N GLY A 120 -3.95 4.18 -3.53
CA GLY A 120 -4.66 5.17 -4.34
C GLY A 120 -4.22 6.62 -4.15
N TYR A 121 -3.16 6.91 -3.37
CA TYR A 121 -2.62 8.26 -3.13
C TYR A 121 -1.15 8.36 -3.57
N PRO A 122 -0.86 8.11 -4.86
CA PRO A 122 0.50 7.90 -5.32
C PRO A 122 1.40 9.11 -5.06
N ARG A 123 2.52 8.87 -4.38
CA ARG A 123 3.58 9.85 -4.13
C ARG A 123 4.82 9.49 -4.96
N ASN A 124 5.99 9.88 -4.46
CA ASN A 124 7.29 9.71 -5.11
C ASN A 124 7.73 8.23 -5.03
N ASP A 125 7.12 7.51 -4.10
CA ASP A 125 7.26 6.11 -3.75
C ASP A 125 5.88 5.45 -3.88
N VAL A 126 5.81 4.39 -4.67
CA VAL A 126 4.65 3.47 -4.69
C VAL A 126 5.17 2.05 -4.66
N VAL A 127 4.50 1.21 -3.88
CA VAL A 127 4.79 -0.23 -3.82
C VAL A 127 4.02 -0.94 -4.93
N ASP A 128 4.53 -2.10 -5.35
CA ASP A 128 3.96 -2.91 -6.42
C ASP A 128 2.46 -3.21 -6.22
N VAL A 129 1.75 -3.42 -7.32
CA VAL A 129 0.31 -3.67 -7.32
C VAL A 129 0.02 -5.07 -7.85
N ARG A 130 -0.98 -5.74 -7.27
CA ARG A 130 -1.33 -7.14 -7.55
C ARG A 130 -2.83 -7.36 -7.70
N GLY A 131 -3.57 -6.32 -8.09
CA GLY A 131 -5.01 -6.38 -8.34
C GLY A 131 -5.85 -6.50 -7.07
N VAL A 132 -6.90 -7.31 -7.14
CA VAL A 132 -7.94 -7.42 -6.12
C VAL A 132 -7.91 -8.78 -5.44
N PHE A 133 -8.11 -8.79 -4.13
CA PHE A 133 -8.25 -10.00 -3.32
C PHE A 133 -9.54 -9.95 -2.51
N MET A 134 -10.09 -11.13 -2.20
CA MET A 134 -11.27 -11.27 -1.35
C MET A 134 -11.04 -12.36 -0.30
N SER A 135 -11.50 -12.11 0.91
CA SER A 135 -11.55 -13.09 2.00
C SER A 135 -13.01 -13.40 2.33
N PRO A 136 -13.44 -14.68 2.31
CA PRO A 136 -14.78 -15.07 2.70
C PRO A 136 -14.93 -15.28 4.21
N ASP A 137 -13.84 -15.22 4.96
CA ASP A 137 -13.72 -15.68 6.35
C ASP A 137 -13.05 -14.65 7.27
N ALA A 138 -13.31 -13.37 7.02
CA ALA A 138 -12.90 -12.25 7.86
C ALA A 138 -11.36 -12.10 7.98
N GLY A 139 -10.65 -12.40 6.90
CA GLY A 139 -9.20 -12.25 6.74
C GLY A 139 -8.36 -13.49 7.05
N LYS A 140 -8.97 -14.67 7.29
CA LYS A 140 -8.21 -15.90 7.59
C LYS A 140 -7.62 -16.53 6.34
N SER A 141 -8.32 -16.44 5.21
CA SER A 141 -7.86 -16.85 3.88
C SER A 141 -8.18 -15.79 2.84
N TRP A 142 -7.40 -15.76 1.76
CA TRP A 142 -7.54 -14.79 0.68
C TRP A 142 -7.51 -15.47 -0.68
N GLN A 143 -8.33 -14.96 -1.58
CA GLN A 143 -8.44 -15.42 -2.96
C GLN A 143 -8.12 -14.24 -3.88
N PHE A 144 -7.31 -14.49 -4.92
CA PHE A 144 -7.09 -13.51 -5.97
C PHE A 144 -8.33 -13.42 -6.87
N MET A 145 -8.84 -12.21 -7.06
CA MET A 145 -10.09 -11.93 -7.76
C MET A 145 -9.88 -11.25 -9.12
N GLY A 146 -8.64 -11.16 -9.61
CA GLY A 146 -8.33 -10.56 -10.90
C GLY A 146 -7.82 -9.11 -10.84
N LEU A 147 -7.85 -8.44 -11.99
CA LEU A 147 -7.37 -7.06 -12.17
C LEU A 147 -5.86 -6.88 -11.84
N GLY A 148 -5.04 -7.90 -12.10
CA GLY A 148 -3.62 -7.92 -11.74
C GLY A 148 -2.75 -6.81 -12.35
N ASP A 149 -3.18 -6.22 -13.46
CA ASP A 149 -2.47 -5.14 -14.17
C ASP A 149 -3.19 -3.76 -14.10
N VAL A 150 -4.17 -3.63 -13.20
CA VAL A 150 -5.01 -2.42 -13.12
C VAL A 150 -4.30 -1.20 -12.51
N GLY A 151 -3.06 -1.37 -12.05
CA GLY A 151 -2.33 -0.35 -11.29
C GLY A 151 -3.06 -0.02 -9.98
N GLN A 152 -2.90 1.21 -9.49
CA GLN A 152 -3.38 1.64 -8.18
C GLN A 152 -4.91 1.55 -8.06
N ILE A 153 -5.40 1.01 -6.94
CA ILE A 153 -6.84 0.89 -6.64
C ILE A 153 -7.18 1.87 -5.52
N SER A 154 -8.01 2.86 -5.83
CA SER A 154 -8.36 3.93 -4.88
C SER A 154 -9.55 3.58 -3.99
N ARG A 155 -10.51 2.81 -4.51
CA ARG A 155 -11.71 2.39 -3.78
C ARG A 155 -12.26 1.06 -4.26
N ILE A 156 -12.95 0.39 -3.34
CA ILE A 156 -13.87 -0.70 -3.62
C ILE A 156 -15.21 -0.34 -2.99
N VAL A 157 -16.31 -0.56 -3.71
CA VAL A 157 -17.68 -0.37 -3.22
C VAL A 157 -18.48 -1.63 -3.52
N ILE A 158 -19.26 -2.09 -2.54
CA ILE A 158 -20.03 -3.35 -2.62
C ILE A 158 -21.50 -2.99 -2.52
N ASP A 159 -22.35 -3.62 -3.33
CA ASP A 159 -23.79 -3.44 -3.23
C ASP A 159 -24.28 -3.95 -1.86
N PRO A 160 -25.09 -3.17 -1.13
CA PRO A 160 -25.55 -3.54 0.21
C PRO A 160 -26.53 -4.72 0.21
N ALA A 161 -27.23 -4.98 -0.89
CA ALA A 161 -28.19 -6.07 -1.03
C ALA A 161 -27.56 -7.34 -1.62
N ASP A 162 -26.49 -7.22 -2.40
CA ASP A 162 -25.84 -8.32 -3.10
C ASP A 162 -24.30 -8.26 -3.01
N PRO A 163 -23.66 -9.11 -2.20
CA PRO A 163 -22.20 -9.09 -2.04
C PRO A 163 -21.43 -9.51 -3.31
N ASP A 164 -22.12 -10.08 -4.31
CA ASP A 164 -21.51 -10.47 -5.59
C ASP A 164 -21.41 -9.30 -6.58
N VAL A 165 -22.09 -8.18 -6.30
CA VAL A 165 -22.00 -6.94 -7.08
C VAL A 165 -20.98 -6.00 -6.44
N VAL A 166 -19.82 -5.89 -7.09
CA VAL A 166 -18.68 -5.13 -6.57
C VAL A 166 -18.14 -4.19 -7.65
N PHE A 167 -17.76 -2.99 -7.23
CA PHE A 167 -17.13 -1.98 -8.06
C PHE A 167 -15.73 -1.69 -7.58
N VAL A 168 -14.79 -1.61 -8.51
CA VAL A 168 -13.38 -1.28 -8.26
C VAL A 168 -13.06 0.03 -8.98
N ALA A 169 -12.62 1.01 -8.22
CA ALA A 169 -12.13 2.29 -8.71
C ALA A 169 -10.62 2.18 -8.95
N ALA A 170 -10.23 2.07 -10.22
CA ALA A 170 -8.84 1.97 -10.61
C ALA A 170 -8.31 3.31 -11.08
N LEU A 171 -7.24 3.77 -10.43
CA LEU A 171 -6.47 4.92 -10.87
C LEU A 171 -5.61 4.58 -12.10
N GLY A 172 -5.21 3.32 -12.26
CA GLY A 172 -4.28 2.92 -13.31
C GLY A 172 -2.83 2.99 -12.85
N HIS A 173 -1.92 2.76 -13.79
CA HIS A 173 -0.48 2.90 -13.59
C HIS A 173 -0.13 4.39 -13.44
N VAL A 174 0.70 4.68 -12.43
CA VAL A 174 1.10 6.06 -12.12
C VAL A 174 2.30 6.55 -12.92
N TRP A 175 3.13 5.63 -13.41
CA TRP A 175 4.38 5.93 -14.11
C TRP A 175 4.27 5.89 -15.65
N ALA A 176 3.17 5.35 -16.17
CA ALA A 176 2.92 5.21 -17.60
C ALA A 176 1.42 5.21 -17.89
N PRO A 177 1.00 5.67 -19.10
CA PRO A 177 -0.36 5.46 -19.57
C PRO A 177 -0.70 3.96 -19.60
N ASN A 178 -1.93 3.62 -19.24
CA ASN A 178 -2.43 2.26 -19.35
C ASN A 178 -3.95 2.26 -19.54
N ALA A 179 -4.46 1.31 -20.34
CA ALA A 179 -5.89 1.18 -20.58
C ALA A 179 -6.65 0.55 -19.39
N GLU A 180 -5.97 -0.19 -18.51
CA GLU A 180 -6.53 -0.83 -17.33
C GLU A 180 -6.72 0.18 -16.18
N ARG A 181 -7.63 1.12 -16.37
CA ARG A 181 -8.05 2.12 -15.38
C ARG A 181 -9.53 2.46 -15.56
N GLY A 182 -10.11 3.22 -14.63
CA GLY A 182 -11.53 3.53 -14.64
C GLY A 182 -12.33 2.70 -13.63
N VAL A 183 -13.63 2.58 -13.83
CA VAL A 183 -14.49 1.78 -12.95
C VAL A 183 -14.67 0.40 -13.55
N PHE A 184 -14.32 -0.62 -12.78
CA PHE A 184 -14.62 -2.01 -13.10
C PHE A 184 -15.78 -2.49 -12.22
N ARG A 185 -16.66 -3.33 -12.79
CA ARG A 185 -17.81 -3.91 -12.12
C ARG A 185 -17.83 -5.42 -12.32
N THR A 186 -18.11 -6.14 -11.25
CA THR A 186 -18.51 -7.55 -11.29
C THR A 186 -19.95 -7.69 -10.78
N ALA A 187 -20.64 -8.75 -11.18
CA ALA A 187 -21.95 -9.16 -10.66
C ALA A 187 -22.01 -10.67 -10.42
N ASP A 188 -20.85 -11.32 -10.32
CA ASP A 188 -20.72 -12.76 -10.10
C ASP A 188 -19.66 -13.08 -9.04
N GLY A 189 -19.46 -12.12 -8.11
CA GLY A 189 -18.52 -12.26 -7.00
C GLY A 189 -17.06 -12.19 -7.44
N GLY A 190 -16.75 -11.49 -8.54
CA GLY A 190 -15.40 -11.27 -9.04
C GLY A 190 -14.86 -12.37 -9.96
N LYS A 191 -15.72 -13.25 -10.48
CA LYS A 191 -15.32 -14.24 -11.49
C LYS A 191 -15.09 -13.57 -12.85
N THR A 192 -15.92 -12.58 -13.17
CA THR A 192 -15.76 -11.72 -14.35
C THR A 192 -15.82 -10.24 -13.99
N TRP A 193 -15.10 -9.43 -14.78
CA TRP A 193 -15.02 -7.98 -14.61
C TRP A 193 -15.35 -7.26 -15.92
N HIS A 194 -16.16 -6.22 -15.81
CA HIS A 194 -16.53 -5.33 -16.91
C HIS A 194 -16.03 -3.92 -16.62
N LYS A 195 -15.30 -3.32 -17.57
CA LYS A 195 -14.91 -1.90 -17.51
C LYS A 195 -16.13 -1.05 -17.90
N VAL A 196 -16.75 -0.41 -16.92
CA VAL A 196 -18.03 0.31 -17.08
C VAL A 196 -17.88 1.83 -17.17
N LEU A 197 -16.75 2.39 -16.74
CA LEU A 197 -16.39 3.79 -16.96
C LEU A 197 -14.93 3.87 -17.36
N PHE A 198 -14.66 4.49 -18.51
CA PHE A 198 -13.32 4.76 -19.01
C PHE A 198 -13.32 6.11 -19.73
N VAL A 199 -12.30 6.93 -19.50
CA VAL A 199 -12.16 8.25 -20.13
C VAL A 199 -11.03 8.23 -21.16
N ASN A 200 -9.82 7.86 -20.73
CA ASN A 200 -8.63 7.64 -21.56
C ASN A 200 -7.58 6.88 -20.73
N ASP A 201 -6.40 6.64 -21.30
CA ASP A 201 -5.29 5.89 -20.71
C ASP A 201 -4.45 6.65 -19.68
N THR A 202 -4.80 7.90 -19.36
CA THR A 202 -4.11 8.76 -18.37
C THR A 202 -5.05 9.27 -17.27
N THR A 203 -6.34 8.92 -17.34
CA THR A 203 -7.38 9.39 -16.41
C THR A 203 -8.03 8.21 -15.71
N GLY A 204 -7.75 8.07 -14.42
CA GLY A 204 -8.30 7.00 -13.57
C GLY A 204 -9.29 7.52 -12.54
N VAL A 205 -9.72 6.65 -11.63
CA VAL A 205 -10.70 7.00 -10.59
C VAL A 205 -9.97 7.36 -9.29
N SER A 206 -10.20 8.57 -8.78
CA SER A 206 -9.66 9.02 -7.48
C SER A 206 -10.54 8.63 -6.30
N ASP A 207 -11.86 8.54 -6.53
CA ASP A 207 -12.85 8.11 -5.54
C ASP A 207 -14.13 7.59 -6.23
N LEU A 208 -14.84 6.70 -5.55
CA LEU A 208 -16.10 6.11 -6.01
C LEU A 208 -17.03 5.95 -4.82
N VAL A 209 -18.27 6.42 -4.96
CA VAL A 209 -19.29 6.30 -3.91
C VAL A 209 -20.59 5.77 -4.49
N MET A 210 -21.26 4.91 -3.71
CA MET A 210 -22.63 4.46 -3.94
C MET A 210 -23.52 5.14 -2.90
N VAL A 211 -24.65 5.69 -3.32
CA VAL A 211 -25.53 6.43 -2.42
C VAL A 211 -26.22 5.47 -1.44
N PRO A 212 -26.08 5.68 -0.12
CA PRO A 212 -26.76 4.85 0.87
C PRO A 212 -28.28 4.83 0.63
N GLY A 213 -28.87 3.64 0.64
CA GLY A 213 -30.30 3.44 0.37
C GLY A 213 -30.70 3.53 -1.11
N ASN A 214 -29.78 3.87 -2.02
CA ASN A 214 -30.01 3.82 -3.47
C ASN A 214 -28.78 3.31 -4.22
N PRO A 215 -28.58 1.98 -4.29
CA PRO A 215 -27.40 1.39 -4.93
C PRO A 215 -27.32 1.62 -6.44
N ARG A 216 -28.42 2.08 -7.07
CA ARG A 216 -28.42 2.46 -8.49
C ARG A 216 -27.72 3.79 -8.76
N LEU A 217 -27.59 4.64 -7.75
CA LEU A 217 -27.00 5.96 -7.87
C LEU A 217 -25.55 5.92 -7.38
N LEU A 218 -24.61 6.09 -8.31
CA LEU A 218 -23.18 6.13 -8.01
C LEU A 218 -22.54 7.41 -8.55
N PHE A 219 -21.46 7.83 -7.90
CA PHE A 219 -20.61 8.92 -8.38
C PHE A 219 -19.16 8.47 -8.41
N ALA A 220 -18.47 8.77 -9.52
CA ALA A 220 -17.05 8.50 -9.70
C ALA A 220 -16.32 9.82 -9.97
N ALA A 221 -15.25 10.06 -9.22
CA ALA A 221 -14.35 11.18 -9.47
C ALA A 221 -13.21 10.70 -10.37
N MET A 222 -13.15 11.23 -11.59
CA MET A 222 -12.10 10.93 -12.57
C MET A 222 -10.96 11.95 -12.43
N TRP A 223 -9.73 11.44 -12.35
CA TRP A 223 -8.51 12.21 -12.14
C TRP A 223 -7.49 11.86 -13.20
N GLN A 224 -7.14 12.86 -14.02
CA GLN A 224 -6.01 12.78 -14.94
C GLN A 224 -4.72 12.83 -14.13
N PHE A 225 -3.98 11.74 -14.12
CA PHE A 225 -2.75 11.62 -13.33
C PHE A 225 -1.70 10.84 -14.09
N VAL A 226 -0.56 11.50 -14.33
CA VAL A 226 0.64 10.89 -14.92
C VAL A 226 1.84 11.43 -14.18
N ARG A 227 2.77 10.53 -13.83
CA ARG A 227 4.02 10.91 -13.20
C ARG A 227 5.19 10.40 -14.01
N HIS A 228 5.98 11.33 -14.50
CA HIS A 228 7.29 11.07 -15.09
C HIS A 228 8.40 11.48 -14.10
N PRO A 229 9.64 11.03 -14.30
CA PRO A 229 10.77 11.51 -13.51
C PRO A 229 10.97 13.03 -13.57
N TRP A 230 10.52 13.68 -14.64
CA TRP A 230 10.68 15.12 -14.91
C TRP A 230 9.38 15.93 -14.86
N GLU A 231 8.21 15.29 -14.70
CA GLU A 231 6.92 15.97 -14.80
C GLU A 231 5.86 15.28 -13.93
N LEU A 232 5.00 16.09 -13.32
CA LEU A 232 3.80 15.63 -12.64
C LEU A 232 2.57 16.28 -13.29
N VAL A 233 1.75 15.47 -13.94
CA VAL A 233 0.42 15.86 -14.39
C VAL A 233 -0.56 15.45 -13.31
N SER A 234 -1.18 16.42 -12.64
CA SER A 234 -2.16 16.20 -11.58
C SER A 234 -3.41 17.03 -11.83
N GLY A 235 -4.23 16.55 -12.75
CA GLY A 235 -5.38 17.26 -13.28
C GLY A 235 -5.27 17.57 -14.77
N GLY A 236 -6.40 17.94 -15.35
CA GLY A 236 -6.53 18.21 -16.78
C GLY A 236 -7.98 18.16 -17.24
N ALA A 237 -8.22 18.49 -18.51
CA ALA A 237 -9.56 18.60 -19.08
C ALA A 237 -10.35 17.27 -19.08
N ALA A 238 -9.64 16.13 -18.98
CA ALA A 238 -10.22 14.80 -18.87
C ALA A 238 -10.72 14.47 -17.45
N SER A 239 -10.29 15.21 -16.42
CA SER A 239 -10.79 15.05 -15.06
C SER A 239 -12.25 15.51 -14.95
N GLY A 240 -13.00 14.96 -14.00
CA GLY A 240 -14.39 15.36 -13.76
C GLY A 240 -15.17 14.37 -12.93
N ILE A 241 -16.37 14.78 -12.52
CA ILE A 241 -17.30 13.93 -11.78
C ILE A 241 -18.28 13.28 -12.75
N TYR A 242 -18.46 11.98 -12.60
CA TYR A 242 -19.40 11.17 -13.37
C TYR A 242 -20.45 10.61 -12.45
N ARG A 243 -21.67 10.48 -12.96
CA ARG A 243 -22.82 9.91 -12.25
C ARG A 243 -23.40 8.73 -13.02
N SER A 244 -23.77 7.68 -12.31
CA SER A 244 -24.63 6.62 -12.83
C SER A 244 -25.97 6.63 -12.10
N LYS A 245 -27.06 6.28 -12.80
CA LYS A 245 -28.42 6.13 -12.24
C LYS A 245 -28.99 4.71 -12.42
N ASP A 246 -28.18 3.79 -12.91
CA ASP A 246 -28.58 2.45 -13.31
C ASP A 246 -27.67 1.35 -12.76
N GLY A 247 -27.06 1.61 -11.60
CA GLY A 247 -26.18 0.62 -10.94
C GLY A 247 -24.83 0.50 -11.64
N GLY A 248 -24.33 1.61 -12.18
CA GLY A 248 -23.01 1.71 -12.79
C GLY A 248 -22.90 1.09 -14.16
N LEU A 249 -24.03 0.83 -14.84
CA LEU A 249 -24.04 0.32 -16.22
C LEU A 249 -23.75 1.43 -17.23
N THR A 250 -24.31 2.62 -17.00
CA THR A 250 -24.02 3.82 -17.79
C THR A 250 -23.62 4.99 -16.90
N TRP A 251 -22.84 5.91 -17.47
CA TRP A 251 -22.26 7.03 -16.77
C TRP A 251 -22.39 8.33 -17.58
N GLU A 252 -22.78 9.41 -16.92
CA GLU A 252 -22.85 10.75 -17.49
C GLU A 252 -21.87 11.69 -16.77
N ARG A 253 -21.15 12.52 -17.53
CA ARG A 253 -20.27 13.55 -16.95
C ARG A 253 -21.11 14.72 -16.46
N LEU A 254 -20.93 15.11 -15.20
CA LEU A 254 -21.58 16.27 -14.60
C LEU A 254 -20.84 17.55 -14.98
N LYS A 255 -21.59 18.65 -15.09
CA LYS A 255 -21.09 19.99 -15.45
C LYS A 255 -21.73 21.09 -14.60
N ASP A 256 -23.03 20.96 -14.34
CA ASP A 256 -23.81 21.98 -13.65
C ASP A 256 -23.37 22.12 -12.18
N GLY A 257 -23.10 23.36 -11.76
CA GLY A 257 -22.66 23.66 -10.39
C GLY A 257 -21.23 23.24 -10.05
N LEU A 258 -20.45 22.74 -11.02
CA LEU A 258 -19.05 22.37 -10.84
C LEU A 258 -18.09 23.47 -11.36
N PRO A 259 -16.87 23.56 -10.82
CA PRO A 259 -15.85 24.47 -11.35
C PRO A 259 -15.56 24.24 -12.84
N THR A 260 -15.17 25.30 -13.54
CA THR A 260 -14.74 25.25 -14.94
C THR A 260 -13.21 25.35 -15.05
N GLY A 261 -12.65 24.95 -16.19
CA GLY A 261 -11.21 25.01 -16.46
C GLY A 261 -10.47 23.71 -16.14
N LEU A 262 -9.23 23.81 -15.66
CA LEU A 262 -8.41 22.66 -15.28
C LEU A 262 -8.94 22.07 -13.97
N LEU A 263 -9.35 20.80 -14.03
CA LEU A 263 -9.87 20.05 -12.89
C LEU A 263 -8.82 19.07 -12.38
N GLY A 264 -8.77 18.86 -11.07
CA GLY A 264 -7.85 17.96 -10.39
C GLY A 264 -8.55 17.14 -9.30
N ARG A 265 -7.75 16.49 -8.45
CA ARG A 265 -8.22 15.72 -7.30
C ARG A 265 -8.18 16.54 -6.02
#